data_AF-A0A1F9Z9T7-F1
#
_entry.id   AF-A0A1F9Z9T7-F1
#
_cell.length_a   1.000
_cell.length_b   1.000
_cell.length_c   1.000
_cell.angle_alpha   90.00
_cell.angle_beta   90.00
_cell.angle_gamma   90.00
#
_symmetry.space_group_name_H-M   'P 1'
#
loop_
_entity.id
_entity.type
_entity.pdbx_description
1 polymer ?
#
loop_
_entity_poly.entity_id
_entity_poly.type
_entity_poly.pdbx_seq_one_letter_code
_entity_poly.pdbx_strand_id
1 'polypeptide(L)'
;MAVACAVLRKGAKRMLGRSGVFSLVFRPLSGWTFRSRLPGGMEVALRPFSNDPWIAREVALARVYERRGSLPRGGTVIDVGAHIGIFTILASRAAGPDGRVLAFEPAPDNFELLLENLRRNGCENVEAQRRAVSSVKGARQFRVSRAGATGSNTLEVGDKSAGQPGESETIYVDCLTLDSLVQEGALPSLDLLKVDVEGHELEVLRGGAGVLERLRPRIVVETNPRSPRRESVTSFLEARGYEVRGGDGYAWILFADPAAP
;
A
#
# COMPACT_ATOMS: atom_id res chain seq x y z
N MET A 1 -24.39 20.56 -7.17
CA MET A 1 -24.38 19.22 -6.54
C MET A 1 -24.91 18.09 -7.43
N ALA A 2 -26.14 18.14 -7.94
CA ALA A 2 -26.74 17.04 -8.71
C ALA A 2 -26.01 16.69 -10.03
N VAL A 3 -25.47 17.69 -10.72
CA VAL A 3 -24.73 17.51 -11.99
C VAL A 3 -23.38 16.81 -11.76
N ALA A 4 -22.64 17.19 -10.71
CA ALA A 4 -21.40 16.52 -10.32
C ALA A 4 -21.66 15.05 -9.90
N CYS A 5 -22.71 14.79 -9.10
CA CYS A 5 -23.16 13.43 -8.79
C CYS A 5 -23.47 12.59 -10.04
N ALA A 6 -24.10 13.16 -11.06
CA ALA A 6 -24.48 12.45 -12.28
C ALA A 6 -23.27 12.12 -13.17
N VAL A 7 -22.30 13.03 -13.27
CA VAL A 7 -21.04 12.81 -14.00
C VAL A 7 -20.19 11.74 -13.31
N LEU A 8 -20.05 11.82 -11.98
CA LEU A 8 -19.32 10.85 -11.17
C LEU A 8 -19.93 9.44 -11.25
N ARG A 9 -21.27 9.34 -11.22
CA ARG A 9 -21.99 8.07 -11.43
C ARG A 9 -21.78 7.49 -12.83
N LYS A 10 -21.72 8.32 -13.88
CA LYS A 10 -21.44 7.84 -15.25
C LYS A 10 -20.01 7.37 -15.43
N GLY A 11 -19.02 8.08 -14.88
CA GLY A 11 -17.60 7.69 -14.93
C GLY A 11 -17.31 6.39 -14.19
N ALA A 12 -17.76 6.28 -12.93
CA ALA A 12 -17.57 5.08 -12.12
C ALA A 12 -18.31 3.85 -12.68
N LYS A 13 -19.52 4.01 -13.24
CA LYS A 13 -20.24 2.91 -13.93
C LYS A 13 -19.49 2.40 -15.17
N ARG A 14 -18.75 3.29 -15.86
CA ARG A 14 -17.93 2.94 -17.03
C ARG A 14 -16.65 2.18 -16.63
N MET A 15 -16.13 2.45 -15.43
CA MET A 15 -14.84 1.94 -14.96
C MET A 15 -14.96 0.66 -14.10
N LEU A 16 -16.06 0.48 -13.35
CA LEU A 16 -16.22 -0.58 -12.34
C LEU A 16 -17.44 -1.49 -12.55
N GLY A 17 -18.24 -1.29 -13.60
CA GLY A 17 -19.45 -2.08 -13.87
C GLY A 17 -20.68 -1.67 -13.04
N ARG A 18 -21.84 -2.29 -13.33
CA ARG A 18 -23.18 -1.84 -12.91
C ARG A 18 -23.53 -2.01 -11.41
N SER A 19 -22.64 -2.52 -10.56
CA SER A 19 -22.96 -3.04 -9.22
C SER A 19 -22.66 -2.11 -8.02
N GLY A 20 -22.25 -0.85 -8.23
CA GLY A 20 -21.95 0.07 -7.14
C GLY A 20 -23.18 0.74 -6.49
N VAL A 21 -23.25 0.76 -5.16
CA VAL A 21 -24.18 1.63 -4.40
C VAL A 21 -23.56 3.02 -4.26
N PHE A 22 -24.12 3.99 -4.97
CA PHE A 22 -23.60 5.37 -5.02
C PHE A 22 -24.16 6.24 -3.88
N SER A 23 -23.69 6.03 -2.65
CA SER A 23 -23.82 7.03 -1.59
C SER A 23 -22.61 7.95 -1.62
N LEU A 24 -22.82 9.24 -1.92
CA LEU A 24 -21.77 10.26 -1.93
C LEU A 24 -21.65 10.84 -0.51
N VAL A 25 -20.48 10.74 0.12
CA VAL A 25 -20.23 11.30 1.46
C VAL A 25 -19.12 12.34 1.35
N PHE A 26 -19.41 13.58 1.74
CA PHE A 26 -18.40 14.63 1.86
C PHE A 26 -17.66 14.49 3.19
N ARG A 27 -16.33 14.62 3.16
CA ARG A 27 -15.49 14.67 4.36
C ARG A 27 -14.55 15.87 4.29
N PRO A 28 -14.27 16.54 5.43
CA PRO A 28 -13.42 17.72 5.47
C PRO A 28 -11.99 17.48 4.95
N LEU A 29 -11.42 16.30 5.22
CA LEU A 29 -10.05 15.92 4.87
C LEU A 29 -9.97 15.26 3.48
N SER A 30 -10.74 14.20 3.24
CA SER A 30 -10.66 13.42 1.99
C SER A 30 -11.57 13.90 0.85
N GLY A 31 -12.27 15.02 1.02
CA GLY A 31 -13.26 15.50 0.05
C GLY A 31 -14.43 14.55 -0.16
N TRP A 32 -14.95 14.48 -1.40
CA TRP A 32 -16.04 13.58 -1.73
C TRP A 32 -15.56 12.15 -1.89
N THR A 33 -16.27 11.20 -1.27
CA THR A 33 -16.07 9.77 -1.48
C THR A 33 -17.34 9.14 -2.02
N PHE A 34 -17.18 8.08 -2.82
CA PHE A 34 -18.27 7.19 -3.21
C PHE A 34 -17.96 5.77 -2.78
N ARG A 35 -19.01 4.98 -2.54
CA ARG A 35 -18.85 3.57 -2.18
C ARG A 35 -18.85 2.71 -3.43
N SER A 36 -18.00 1.70 -3.43
CA SER A 36 -17.97 0.65 -4.45
C SER A 36 -17.89 -0.71 -3.78
N ARG A 37 -18.50 -1.71 -4.42
CA ARG A 37 -18.33 -3.11 -4.06
C ARG A 37 -17.42 -3.76 -5.10
N LEU A 38 -16.24 -4.16 -4.66
CA LEU A 38 -15.23 -4.87 -5.45
C LEU A 38 -15.45 -6.40 -5.35
N PRO A 39 -14.77 -7.21 -6.18
CA PRO A 39 -14.89 -8.67 -6.13
C PRO A 39 -14.67 -9.25 -4.73
N GLY A 40 -15.32 -10.39 -4.45
CA GLY A 40 -15.30 -11.01 -3.13
C GLY A 40 -16.10 -10.23 -2.07
N GLY A 41 -17.03 -9.37 -2.49
CA GLY A 41 -17.88 -8.60 -1.57
C GLY A 41 -17.11 -7.55 -0.77
N MET A 42 -15.95 -7.11 -1.24
CA MET A 42 -15.18 -6.05 -0.58
C MET A 42 -15.88 -4.71 -0.77
N GLU A 43 -16.13 -3.99 0.32
CA GLU A 43 -16.75 -2.66 0.27
C GLU A 43 -15.72 -1.58 0.57
N VAL A 44 -15.52 -0.64 -0.36
CA VAL A 44 -14.52 0.42 -0.23
C VAL A 44 -15.13 1.79 -0.51
N ALA A 45 -14.67 2.78 0.25
CA ALA A 45 -14.81 4.19 -0.05
C ALA A 45 -13.65 4.61 -0.96
N LEU A 46 -13.99 5.22 -2.09
CA LEU A 46 -13.06 5.69 -3.11
C LEU A 46 -13.26 7.19 -3.32
N ARG A 47 -12.17 7.93 -3.53
CA ARG A 47 -12.23 9.30 -4.04
C ARG A 47 -12.43 9.26 -5.56
N PRO A 48 -13.35 10.06 -6.12
CA PRO A 48 -13.71 9.97 -7.53
C PRO A 48 -12.74 10.67 -8.49
N PHE A 49 -11.91 11.59 -7.99
CA PHE A 49 -10.94 12.35 -8.79
C PHE A 49 -9.50 12.05 -8.35
N SER A 50 -9.27 10.81 -7.91
CA SER A 50 -7.97 10.31 -7.44
C SER A 50 -7.60 9.02 -8.17
N ASN A 51 -6.43 8.46 -7.85
CA ASN A 51 -6.00 7.17 -8.36
C ASN A 51 -6.70 5.97 -7.69
N ASP A 52 -7.55 6.18 -6.67
CA ASP A 52 -8.21 5.11 -5.93
C ASP A 52 -8.96 4.10 -6.83
N PRO A 53 -9.75 4.51 -7.85
CA PRO A 53 -10.45 3.55 -8.70
C PRO A 53 -9.51 2.72 -9.59
N TRP A 54 -8.37 3.29 -10.00
CA TRP A 54 -7.37 2.59 -10.79
C TRP A 54 -6.62 1.57 -9.94
N ILE A 55 -6.17 1.99 -8.75
CA ILE A 55 -5.52 1.11 -7.76
C ILE A 55 -6.48 -0.02 -7.35
N ALA A 56 -7.77 0.28 -7.13
CA ALA A 56 -8.79 -0.73 -6.87
C ALA A 56 -8.87 -1.79 -7.98
N ARG A 57 -8.72 -1.37 -9.23
CA ARG A 57 -8.69 -2.29 -10.37
C ARG A 57 -7.43 -3.13 -10.40
N GLU A 58 -6.26 -2.54 -10.21
CA GLU A 58 -4.98 -3.27 -10.22
C GLU A 58 -4.92 -4.29 -9.08
N VAL A 59 -5.25 -3.85 -7.86
CA VAL A 59 -5.08 -4.66 -6.66
C VAL A 59 -6.21 -5.67 -6.50
N ALA A 60 -7.48 -5.25 -6.55
CA ALA A 60 -8.60 -6.14 -6.25
C ALA A 60 -9.05 -7.00 -7.44
N LEU A 61 -8.95 -6.48 -8.68
CA LEU A 61 -9.33 -7.21 -9.88
C LEU A 61 -8.14 -7.91 -10.54
N ALA A 62 -7.06 -7.19 -10.81
CA ALA A 62 -5.89 -7.74 -11.53
C ALA A 62 -4.90 -8.48 -10.63
N ARG A 63 -5.09 -8.41 -9.30
CA ARG A 63 -4.38 -9.20 -8.28
C ARG A 63 -2.86 -9.08 -8.44
N VAL A 64 -2.37 -7.88 -8.73
CA VAL A 64 -0.98 -7.64 -9.17
C VAL A 64 0.06 -8.14 -8.15
N TYR A 65 -0.20 -8.03 -6.86
CA TYR A 65 0.68 -8.50 -5.79
C TYR A 65 0.60 -10.01 -5.52
N GLU A 66 -0.32 -10.73 -6.16
CA GLU A 66 -0.55 -12.18 -5.96
C GLU A 66 -0.12 -12.99 -7.21
N ARG A 67 0.47 -12.35 -8.22
CA ARG A 67 0.78 -12.98 -9.51
C ARG A 67 1.82 -14.10 -9.42
N ARG A 68 2.72 -14.06 -8.44
CA ARG A 68 3.71 -15.12 -8.17
C ARG A 68 3.57 -15.72 -6.78
N GLY A 69 2.31 -16.02 -6.41
CA GLY A 69 1.97 -16.86 -5.26
C GLY A 69 0.83 -16.27 -4.43
N SER A 70 0.21 -17.12 -3.61
CA SER A 70 -0.95 -16.73 -2.82
C SER A 70 -0.58 -15.87 -1.61
N LEU A 71 -1.54 -15.07 -1.15
CA LEU A 71 -1.51 -14.47 0.18
C LEU A 71 -1.49 -15.58 1.26
N PRO A 72 -0.75 -15.40 2.36
CA PRO A 72 -0.62 -16.40 3.40
C PRO A 72 -1.94 -16.61 4.15
N ARG A 73 -2.25 -17.88 4.47
CA ARG A 73 -3.40 -18.28 5.30
C ARG A 73 -2.91 -18.51 6.73
N GLY A 74 -3.55 -17.88 7.72
CA GLY A 74 -3.11 -17.92 9.12
C GLY A 74 -1.77 -17.24 9.40
N GLY A 75 -1.20 -16.55 8.41
CA GLY A 75 0.13 -15.95 8.49
C GLY A 75 0.13 -14.47 8.90
N THR A 76 1.32 -13.92 9.00
CA THR A 76 1.59 -12.51 9.28
C THR A 76 1.99 -11.77 8.01
N VAL A 77 1.30 -10.67 7.71
CA VAL A 77 1.59 -9.77 6.58
C VAL A 77 1.97 -8.39 7.08
N ILE A 78 2.99 -7.79 6.48
CA ILE A 78 3.27 -6.35 6.60
C ILE A 78 2.94 -5.68 5.26
N ASP A 79 2.14 -4.62 5.30
CA ASP A 79 1.78 -3.76 4.17
C ASP A 79 2.36 -2.36 4.40
N VAL A 80 3.48 -2.07 3.73
CA VAL A 80 4.13 -0.76 3.77
C VAL A 80 3.64 0.08 2.58
N GLY A 81 3.05 1.24 2.89
CA GLY A 81 2.33 2.06 1.92
C GLY A 81 0.93 1.50 1.66
N ALA A 82 0.17 1.31 2.73
CA ALA A 82 -1.16 0.69 2.68
C ALA A 82 -2.19 1.51 1.89
N HIS A 83 -1.92 2.78 1.61
CA HIS A 83 -2.81 3.69 0.90
C HIS A 83 -4.21 3.68 1.53
N ILE A 84 -5.28 3.45 0.76
CA ILE A 84 -6.65 3.35 1.27
C ILE A 84 -7.05 1.92 1.69
N GLY A 85 -6.10 1.00 1.79
CA GLY A 85 -6.30 -0.32 2.40
C GLY A 85 -6.82 -1.44 1.50
N ILE A 86 -6.82 -1.27 0.18
CA ILE A 86 -7.36 -2.31 -0.73
C ILE A 86 -6.56 -3.61 -0.60
N PHE A 87 -5.22 -3.54 -0.66
CA PHE A 87 -4.37 -4.71 -0.44
C PHE A 87 -4.49 -5.22 0.99
N THR A 88 -4.48 -4.32 1.98
CA THR A 88 -4.62 -4.67 3.40
C THR A 88 -5.88 -5.51 3.67
N ILE A 89 -7.02 -5.18 3.06
CA ILE A 89 -8.26 -5.97 3.20
C ILE A 89 -8.10 -7.35 2.57
N LEU A 90 -7.45 -7.47 1.41
CA LEU A 90 -7.18 -8.78 0.79
C LEU A 90 -6.30 -9.64 1.69
N ALA A 91 -5.20 -9.06 2.20
CA ALA A 91 -4.29 -9.71 3.13
C ALA A 91 -5.02 -10.15 4.41
N SER A 92 -5.81 -9.27 5.01
CA SER A 92 -6.61 -9.55 6.22
C SER A 92 -7.55 -10.74 6.03
N ARG A 93 -8.29 -10.75 4.91
CA ARG A 93 -9.23 -11.84 4.59
C ARG A 93 -8.53 -13.16 4.28
N ALA A 94 -7.38 -13.12 3.61
CA ALA A 94 -6.60 -14.32 3.31
C ALA A 94 -5.95 -14.90 4.57
N ALA A 95 -5.40 -14.05 5.43
CA ALA A 95 -4.80 -14.41 6.71
C ALA A 95 -5.84 -15.02 7.66
N GLY A 96 -7.08 -14.52 7.63
CA GLY A 96 -8.16 -15.02 8.48
C GLY A 96 -8.00 -14.60 9.95
N PRO A 97 -8.92 -15.02 10.83
CA PRO A 97 -8.98 -14.53 12.22
C PRO A 97 -7.73 -14.84 13.04
N ASP A 98 -7.02 -15.93 12.72
CA ASP A 98 -5.80 -16.34 13.43
C ASP A 98 -4.53 -15.71 12.84
N GLY A 99 -4.63 -15.12 11.66
CA GLY A 99 -3.53 -14.39 11.04
C GLY A 99 -3.46 -12.93 11.50
N ARG A 100 -2.42 -12.21 11.07
CA ARG A 100 -2.19 -10.82 11.47
C ARG A 100 -1.74 -9.97 10.30
N VAL A 101 -2.20 -8.73 10.23
CA VAL A 101 -1.71 -7.74 9.26
C VAL A 101 -1.29 -6.47 9.97
N LEU A 102 -0.09 -5.98 9.67
CA LEU A 102 0.41 -4.67 10.09
C LEU A 102 0.42 -3.76 8.87
N ALA A 103 -0.31 -2.66 8.91
CA ALA A 103 -0.48 -1.74 7.79
C ALA A 103 0.08 -0.35 8.14
N PHE A 104 0.96 0.17 7.29
CA PHE A 104 1.61 1.46 7.49
C PHE A 104 1.23 2.43 6.38
N GLU A 105 0.57 3.53 6.74
CA GLU A 105 0.22 4.62 5.81
C GLU A 105 0.44 5.97 6.49
N PRO A 106 1.45 6.75 6.06
CA PRO A 106 1.77 8.02 6.70
C PRO A 106 0.85 9.19 6.31
N ALA A 107 0.20 9.17 5.12
CA ALA A 107 -0.63 10.30 4.70
C ALA A 107 -1.96 10.32 5.47
N PRO A 108 -2.30 11.39 6.19
CA PRO A 108 -3.50 11.45 7.02
C PRO A 108 -4.79 11.08 6.27
N ASP A 109 -5.00 11.63 5.07
CA ASP A 109 -6.21 11.38 4.28
C ASP A 109 -6.35 9.93 3.83
N ASN A 110 -5.23 9.30 3.46
CA ASN A 110 -5.21 7.90 3.08
C ASN A 110 -5.45 7.02 4.31
N PHE A 111 -4.81 7.36 5.44
CA PHE A 111 -4.95 6.61 6.68
C PHE A 111 -6.39 6.63 7.22
N GLU A 112 -7.09 7.76 7.15
CA GLU A 112 -8.51 7.83 7.53
C GLU A 112 -9.41 6.97 6.63
N LEU A 113 -9.09 6.89 5.33
CA LEU A 113 -9.81 6.00 4.40
C LEU A 113 -9.46 4.54 4.61
N LEU A 114 -8.19 4.22 4.92
CA LEU A 114 -7.74 2.89 5.33
C LEU A 114 -8.57 2.40 6.52
N LEU A 115 -8.62 3.17 7.62
CA LEU A 115 -9.40 2.80 8.80
C LEU A 115 -10.88 2.56 8.49
N GLU A 116 -11.50 3.45 7.71
CA GLU A 116 -12.90 3.31 7.33
C GLU A 116 -13.13 2.06 6.46
N ASN A 117 -12.24 1.78 5.53
CA ASN A 117 -12.32 0.61 4.66
C ASN A 117 -12.09 -0.68 5.45
N LEU A 118 -11.14 -0.72 6.38
CA LEU A 118 -10.95 -1.86 7.29
C LEU A 118 -12.21 -2.15 8.12
N ARG A 119 -12.78 -1.12 8.74
CA ARG A 119 -14.01 -1.25 9.56
C ARG A 119 -15.19 -1.79 8.75
N ARG A 120 -15.35 -1.35 7.49
CA ARG A 120 -16.43 -1.83 6.60
C ARG A 120 -16.30 -3.30 6.23
N ASN A 121 -15.08 -3.82 6.23
CA ASN A 121 -14.80 -5.19 5.82
C ASN A 121 -14.61 -6.14 7.01
N GLY A 122 -14.83 -5.66 8.25
CA GLY A 122 -14.68 -6.49 9.46
C GLY A 122 -13.25 -6.97 9.67
N CYS A 123 -12.26 -6.17 9.26
CA CYS A 123 -10.84 -6.52 9.33
C CYS A 123 -10.30 -6.33 10.76
N GLU A 124 -10.70 -7.19 11.69
CA GLU A 124 -10.32 -7.13 13.12
C GLU A 124 -8.88 -7.59 13.39
N ASN A 125 -8.28 -8.34 12.46
CA ASN A 125 -6.91 -8.84 12.54
C ASN A 125 -5.85 -7.87 11.99
N VAL A 126 -6.21 -6.59 11.81
CA VAL A 126 -5.34 -5.56 11.22
C VAL A 126 -4.97 -4.51 12.25
N GLU A 127 -3.67 -4.29 12.40
CA GLU A 127 -3.10 -3.18 13.15
C GLU A 127 -2.61 -2.12 12.16
N ALA A 128 -3.36 -1.01 12.04
CA ALA A 128 -3.00 0.09 11.16
C ALA A 128 -2.28 1.20 11.95
N GLN A 129 -1.11 1.63 11.47
CA GLN A 129 -0.32 2.71 12.08
C GLN A 129 -0.09 3.86 11.10
N ARG A 130 -0.37 5.09 11.55
CA ARG A 130 -0.10 6.31 10.78
C ARG A 130 1.38 6.71 10.90
N ARG A 131 2.24 5.88 10.32
CA ARG A 131 3.69 6.01 10.35
C ARG A 131 4.28 5.65 9.00
N ALA A 132 5.41 6.25 8.67
CA ALA A 132 6.20 5.81 7.54
C ALA A 132 7.21 4.75 8.01
N VAL A 133 7.57 3.85 7.10
CA VAL A 133 8.66 2.90 7.32
C VAL A 133 9.85 3.37 6.49
N SER A 134 11.03 3.36 7.08
CA SER A 134 12.26 3.86 6.47
C SER A 134 13.48 3.14 7.07
N SER A 135 14.68 3.54 6.66
CA SER A 135 15.95 3.11 7.26
C SER A 135 16.27 3.84 8.57
N VAL A 136 15.49 4.87 8.91
CA VAL A 136 15.72 5.74 10.08
C VAL A 136 14.44 6.01 10.88
N LYS A 137 14.60 6.17 12.21
CA LYS A 137 13.50 6.53 13.12
C LYS A 137 13.29 8.04 13.25
N GLY A 138 12.10 8.42 13.70
CA GLY A 138 11.70 9.76 14.14
C GLY A 138 11.06 10.60 13.05
N ALA A 139 10.71 11.84 13.39
CA ALA A 139 9.99 12.73 12.48
C ALA A 139 10.78 13.02 11.19
N ARG A 140 10.14 12.88 10.03
CA ARG A 140 10.71 13.20 8.71
C ARG A 140 9.74 14.02 7.88
N GLN A 141 10.30 14.84 6.99
CA GLN A 141 9.52 15.53 5.98
C GLN A 141 8.95 14.51 5.00
N PHE A 142 7.65 14.62 4.75
CA PHE A 142 6.90 13.76 3.86
C PHE A 142 6.05 14.63 2.95
N ARG A 143 6.12 14.37 1.65
CA ARG A 143 5.39 15.15 0.66
C ARG A 143 4.09 14.44 0.31
N VAL A 144 2.98 15.17 0.46
CA VAL A 144 1.63 14.70 0.17
C VAL A 144 1.07 15.52 -0.97
N SER A 145 0.39 14.87 -1.92
CA SER A 145 -0.34 15.59 -2.96
C SER A 145 -1.57 16.30 -2.38
N ARG A 146 -1.71 17.61 -2.62
CA ARG A 146 -2.87 18.43 -2.21
C ARG A 146 -4.18 18.00 -2.88
N ALA A 147 -4.11 17.27 -3.99
CA ALA A 147 -5.30 16.76 -4.67
C ALA A 147 -5.89 15.50 -4.02
N GLY A 148 -5.33 15.03 -2.89
CA GLY A 148 -5.85 13.87 -2.17
C GLY A 148 -5.76 12.60 -3.02
N ALA A 149 -4.57 11.99 -3.01
CA ALA A 149 -4.22 10.70 -3.63
C ALA A 149 -4.04 10.62 -5.14
N THR A 150 -2.90 11.12 -5.56
CA THR A 150 -2.28 10.69 -6.80
C THR A 150 -1.47 9.39 -6.65
N GLY A 151 -1.46 8.73 -5.48
CA GLY A 151 -0.52 7.63 -5.26
C GLY A 151 0.92 8.07 -5.53
N SER A 152 1.30 9.27 -5.09
CA SER A 152 2.63 9.85 -5.36
C SER A 152 3.20 10.50 -4.10
N ASN A 153 2.70 10.08 -2.93
CA ASN A 153 3.18 10.58 -1.65
C ASN A 153 4.52 9.92 -1.34
N THR A 154 5.54 10.71 -1.01
CA THR A 154 6.91 10.16 -0.91
C THR A 154 7.72 10.88 0.16
N LEU A 155 8.66 10.14 0.76
CA LEU A 155 9.70 10.68 1.65
C LEU A 155 10.87 11.31 0.87
N GLU A 156 10.95 11.08 -0.45
CA GLU A 156 12.06 11.53 -1.27
C GLU A 156 11.99 13.04 -1.56
N VAL A 157 12.94 13.80 -1.02
CA VAL A 157 13.05 15.26 -1.24
C VAL A 157 13.62 15.56 -2.63
N GLY A 158 12.82 16.22 -3.51
CA GLY A 158 13.28 16.67 -4.83
C GLY A 158 12.84 15.82 -6.03
N ASP A 159 12.06 14.75 -5.81
CA ASP A 159 11.53 13.96 -6.93
C ASP A 159 10.39 14.70 -7.64
N LYS A 160 10.51 14.87 -8.96
CA LYS A 160 9.55 15.61 -9.81
C LYS A 160 8.25 14.84 -10.04
N SER A 161 8.17 13.60 -9.58
CA SER A 161 6.98 12.75 -9.59
C SER A 161 5.90 13.22 -8.60
N ALA A 162 6.25 14.04 -7.60
CA ALA A 162 5.35 14.43 -6.51
C ALA A 162 4.46 15.67 -6.80
N GLY A 163 4.01 15.82 -8.05
CA GLY A 163 3.14 16.90 -8.51
C GLY A 163 3.89 18.19 -8.85
N GLN A 164 3.27 19.06 -9.65
CA GLN A 164 3.85 20.36 -10.03
C GLN A 164 3.91 21.32 -8.82
N PRO A 165 4.76 22.37 -8.85
CA PRO A 165 4.80 23.39 -7.80
C PRO A 165 3.39 23.95 -7.52
N GLY A 166 2.90 23.77 -6.29
CA GLY A 166 1.55 24.17 -5.86
C GLY A 166 0.56 23.01 -5.66
N GLU A 167 0.87 21.81 -6.16
CA GLU A 167 0.02 20.60 -6.10
C GLU A 167 0.39 19.65 -4.96
N SER A 168 1.41 19.97 -4.17
CA SER A 168 1.84 19.17 -3.02
C SER A 168 2.12 20.03 -1.78
N GLU A 169 1.98 19.41 -0.62
CA GLU A 169 2.31 19.96 0.69
C GLU A 169 3.34 19.09 1.40
N THR A 170 4.16 19.73 2.24
CA THR A 170 5.12 19.02 3.09
C THR A 170 4.55 18.95 4.50
N ILE A 171 4.39 17.73 5.01
CA ILE A 171 4.03 17.46 6.40
C ILE A 171 5.18 16.74 7.09
N TYR A 172 5.12 16.64 8.42
CA TYR A 172 6.03 15.80 9.18
C TYR A 172 5.29 14.54 9.62
N VAL A 173 5.90 13.38 9.37
CA VAL A 173 5.37 12.08 9.79
C VAL A 173 6.40 11.35 10.63
N ASP A 174 5.92 10.54 11.56
CA ASP A 174 6.78 9.73 12.40
C ASP A 174 7.24 8.50 11.61
N CYS A 175 8.55 8.27 11.58
CA CYS A 175 9.15 7.12 10.91
C CYS A 175 9.61 6.05 11.91
N LEU A 176 9.46 4.79 11.51
CA LEU A 176 10.06 3.63 12.17
C LEU A 176 10.84 2.78 11.17
N THR A 177 11.58 1.79 11.69
CA THR A 177 12.27 0.80 10.87
C THR A 177 11.60 -0.57 11.05
N LEU A 178 11.61 -1.41 10.01
CA LEU A 178 11.07 -2.78 10.14
C LEU A 178 11.78 -3.56 11.25
N ASP A 179 13.10 -3.39 11.39
CA ASP A 179 13.89 -4.03 12.45
C ASP A 179 13.39 -3.65 13.85
N SER A 180 12.95 -2.40 14.05
CA SER A 180 12.43 -1.97 15.34
C SER A 180 11.12 -2.63 15.74
N LEU A 181 10.26 -2.95 14.78
CA LEU A 181 9.01 -3.67 15.05
C LEU A 181 9.28 -5.06 15.63
N VAL A 182 10.36 -5.71 15.20
CA VAL A 182 10.68 -7.06 15.70
C VAL A 182 11.49 -7.02 16.99
N GLN A 183 12.37 -6.03 17.17
CA GLN A 183 13.13 -5.85 18.41
C GLN A 183 12.23 -5.59 19.62
N GLU A 184 11.06 -5.00 19.41
CA GLU A 184 10.03 -4.80 20.43
C GLU A 184 9.26 -6.09 20.78
N GLY A 185 9.65 -7.25 20.22
CA GLY A 185 9.04 -8.55 20.50
C GLY A 185 7.69 -8.77 19.82
N ALA A 186 7.28 -7.86 18.93
CA ALA A 186 5.93 -7.83 18.39
C ALA A 186 5.71 -8.71 17.15
N LEU A 187 6.75 -9.39 16.62
CA LEU A 187 6.66 -10.11 15.34
C LEU A 187 7.40 -11.46 15.36
N PRO A 188 6.76 -12.55 15.79
CA PRO A 188 7.40 -13.87 15.86
C PRO A 188 7.66 -14.49 14.47
N SER A 189 6.85 -14.14 13.47
CA SER A 189 6.97 -14.60 12.09
C SER A 189 6.53 -13.51 11.13
N LEU A 190 6.99 -13.60 9.88
CA LEU A 190 6.54 -12.75 8.79
C LEU A 190 6.52 -13.58 7.52
N ASP A 191 5.34 -13.73 6.93
CA ASP A 191 5.14 -14.57 5.74
C ASP A 191 5.20 -13.74 4.46
N LEU A 192 4.73 -12.49 4.52
CA LEU A 192 4.69 -11.58 3.39
C LEU A 192 5.00 -10.14 3.80
N LEU A 193 5.96 -9.52 3.12
CA LEU A 193 6.25 -8.10 3.18
C LEU A 193 5.89 -7.46 1.83
N LYS A 194 4.86 -6.61 1.81
CA LYS A 194 4.55 -5.75 0.66
C LYS A 194 5.13 -4.35 0.89
N VAL A 195 5.83 -3.82 -0.11
CA VAL A 195 6.44 -2.49 -0.09
C VAL A 195 6.07 -1.72 -1.35
N ASP A 196 5.37 -0.62 -1.18
CA ASP A 196 4.94 0.28 -2.25
C ASP A 196 4.89 1.69 -1.69
N VAL A 197 6.00 2.43 -1.82
CA VAL A 197 6.24 3.70 -1.10
C VAL A 197 6.80 4.79 -2.02
N GLU A 198 6.53 4.66 -3.32
CA GLU A 198 6.82 5.67 -4.35
C GLU A 198 8.26 6.18 -4.31
N GLY A 199 9.21 5.26 -4.47
CA GLY A 199 10.64 5.54 -4.61
C GLY A 199 11.46 5.31 -3.34
N HIS A 200 10.83 5.08 -2.20
CA HIS A 200 11.52 4.87 -0.92
C HIS A 200 11.74 3.38 -0.57
N GLU A 201 11.58 2.48 -1.54
CA GLU A 201 11.54 1.02 -1.29
C GLU A 201 12.86 0.49 -0.73
N LEU A 202 13.99 0.94 -1.28
CA LEU A 202 15.31 0.50 -0.82
C LEU A 202 15.57 0.88 0.64
N GLU A 203 15.10 2.05 1.07
CA GLU A 203 15.28 2.51 2.45
C GLU A 203 14.39 1.74 3.43
N VAL A 204 13.16 1.39 3.03
CA VAL A 204 12.32 0.44 3.79
C VAL A 204 13.05 -0.89 3.98
N LEU A 205 13.62 -1.45 2.91
CA LEU A 205 14.33 -2.73 2.94
C LEU A 205 15.62 -2.64 3.78
N ARG A 206 16.36 -1.54 3.69
CA ARG A 206 17.54 -1.27 4.54
C ARG A 206 17.18 -1.19 6.02
N GLY A 207 16.06 -0.56 6.34
CA GLY A 207 15.52 -0.51 7.71
C GLY A 207 14.99 -1.85 8.24
N GLY A 208 14.94 -2.88 7.40
CA GLY A 208 14.51 -4.24 7.76
C GLY A 208 15.54 -5.31 7.50
N ALA A 209 16.82 -4.97 7.33
CA ALA A 209 17.85 -5.95 6.98
C ALA A 209 17.88 -7.13 7.96
N GLY A 210 17.77 -6.87 9.27
CA GLY A 210 17.70 -7.92 10.29
C GLY A 210 16.42 -8.76 10.22
N VAL A 211 15.27 -8.14 9.88
CA VAL A 211 14.01 -8.87 9.58
C VAL A 211 14.19 -9.80 8.38
N LEU A 212 14.78 -9.32 7.29
CA LEU A 212 14.94 -10.09 6.06
C LEU A 212 15.90 -11.27 6.24
N GLU A 213 16.93 -11.11 7.07
CA GLU A 213 17.89 -12.16 7.40
C GLU A 213 17.28 -13.21 8.35
N ARG A 214 16.57 -12.76 9.40
CA ARG A 214 16.04 -13.65 10.45
C ARG A 214 14.73 -14.34 10.06
N LEU A 215 13.74 -13.59 9.55
CA LEU A 215 12.38 -14.09 9.31
C LEU A 215 12.17 -14.59 7.88
N ARG A 216 13.05 -14.18 6.94
CA ARG A 216 13.03 -14.58 5.53
C ARG A 216 11.63 -14.59 4.89
N PRO A 217 10.85 -13.48 4.97
CA PRO A 217 9.50 -13.43 4.40
C PRO A 217 9.53 -13.51 2.87
N ARG A 218 8.42 -13.87 2.23
CA ARG A 218 8.25 -13.51 0.81
C ARG A 218 8.08 -11.99 0.71
N ILE A 219 8.60 -11.39 -0.36
CA ILE A 219 8.57 -9.94 -0.53
C ILE A 219 7.95 -9.58 -1.88
N VAL A 220 7.08 -8.59 -1.87
CA VAL A 220 6.51 -7.99 -3.07
C VAL A 220 6.78 -6.50 -3.03
N VAL A 221 7.51 -5.99 -4.02
CA VAL A 221 7.95 -4.59 -4.07
C VAL A 221 7.50 -3.93 -5.35
N GLU A 222 6.81 -2.80 -5.22
CA GLU A 222 6.46 -1.96 -6.36
C GLU A 222 7.62 -1.01 -6.70
N THR A 223 8.17 -1.16 -7.90
CA THR A 223 9.27 -0.33 -8.40
C THR A 223 9.03 0.04 -9.85
N ASN A 224 9.23 1.32 -10.16
CA ASN A 224 9.17 1.79 -11.54
C ASN A 224 10.23 1.06 -12.40
N PRO A 225 9.84 0.35 -13.48
CA PRO A 225 10.78 -0.41 -14.31
C PRO A 225 11.81 0.47 -15.04
N ARG A 226 11.57 1.78 -15.12
CA ARG A 226 12.48 2.76 -15.71
C ARG A 226 13.38 3.47 -14.68
N SER A 227 13.16 3.22 -13.39
CA SER A 227 13.94 3.85 -12.32
C SER A 227 15.23 3.04 -12.06
N PRO A 228 16.40 3.69 -11.96
CA PRO A 228 17.63 3.01 -11.55
C PRO A 228 17.54 2.46 -10.13
N ARG A 229 16.61 2.98 -9.30
CA ARG A 229 16.34 2.45 -7.95
C ARG A 229 15.92 0.98 -7.98
N ARG A 230 15.28 0.51 -9.06
CA ARG A 230 14.87 -0.88 -9.23
C ARG A 230 16.06 -1.83 -9.15
N GLU A 231 17.16 -1.51 -9.84
CA GLU A 231 18.38 -2.32 -9.81
C GLU A 231 18.97 -2.35 -8.39
N SER A 232 18.97 -1.21 -7.70
CA SER A 232 19.43 -1.15 -6.31
C SER A 232 18.59 -2.00 -5.36
N VAL A 233 17.26 -2.06 -5.54
CA VAL A 233 16.37 -2.95 -4.80
C VAL A 233 16.68 -4.41 -5.10
N THR A 234 16.81 -4.77 -6.38
CA THR A 234 17.16 -6.13 -6.81
C THR A 234 18.49 -6.58 -6.20
N SER A 235 19.57 -5.82 -6.37
CA SER A 235 20.89 -6.17 -5.84
C SER A 235 20.90 -6.27 -4.32
N PHE A 236 20.16 -5.41 -3.62
CA PHE A 236 20.05 -5.46 -2.16
C PHE A 236 19.42 -6.76 -1.65
N LEU A 237 18.38 -7.24 -2.35
CA LEU A 237 17.68 -8.47 -2.03
C LEU A 237 18.49 -9.71 -2.42
N GLU A 238 19.08 -9.74 -3.62
CA GLU A 238 19.93 -10.84 -4.09
C GLU A 238 21.15 -11.04 -3.19
N ALA A 239 21.78 -9.95 -2.73
CA ALA A 239 22.88 -10.00 -1.77
C ALA A 239 22.50 -10.65 -0.41
N ARG A 240 21.20 -10.84 -0.13
CA ARG A 240 20.65 -11.50 1.07
C ARG A 240 20.07 -12.89 0.77
N GLY A 241 20.39 -13.43 -0.40
CA GLY A 241 19.96 -14.75 -0.83
C GLY A 241 18.48 -14.82 -1.17
N TYR A 242 17.92 -13.75 -1.75
CA TYR A 242 16.59 -13.79 -2.35
C TYR A 242 16.69 -14.00 -3.86
N GLU A 243 15.79 -14.81 -4.41
CA GLU A 243 15.60 -14.89 -5.86
C GLU A 243 14.58 -13.84 -6.28
N VAL A 244 15.02 -12.86 -7.08
CA VAL A 244 14.18 -11.72 -7.50
C VAL A 244 13.66 -11.94 -8.92
N ARG A 245 12.36 -11.78 -9.12
CA ARG A 245 11.66 -11.97 -10.39
C ARG A 245 10.72 -10.81 -10.69
N GLY A 246 10.60 -10.42 -11.96
CA GLY A 246 9.60 -9.43 -12.38
C GLY A 246 8.17 -9.97 -12.29
N GLY A 247 7.19 -9.07 -12.20
CA GLY A 247 5.78 -9.44 -12.20
C GLY A 247 5.30 -9.96 -13.56
N ASP A 248 4.54 -11.06 -13.55
CA ASP A 248 4.02 -11.71 -14.75
C ASP A 248 3.01 -10.81 -15.47
N GLY A 249 3.47 -10.11 -16.51
CA GLY A 249 2.66 -9.12 -17.23
C GLY A 249 2.44 -7.81 -16.46
N TYR A 250 3.14 -7.59 -15.33
CA TYR A 250 3.13 -6.34 -14.58
C TYR A 250 4.56 -5.93 -14.20
N ALA A 251 5.22 -5.19 -15.09
CA ALA A 251 6.63 -4.84 -14.95
C ALA A 251 6.95 -4.00 -13.71
N TRP A 252 5.94 -3.35 -13.11
CA TRP A 252 6.08 -2.53 -11.91
C TRP A 252 6.29 -3.33 -10.64
N ILE A 253 6.04 -4.65 -10.64
CA ILE A 253 6.22 -5.48 -9.45
C ILE A 253 7.51 -6.29 -9.54
N LEU A 254 8.23 -6.36 -8.43
CA LEU A 254 9.24 -7.36 -8.13
C LEU A 254 8.71 -8.32 -7.08
N PHE A 255 8.90 -9.61 -7.32
CA PHE A 255 8.68 -10.68 -6.36
C PHE A 255 10.04 -11.19 -5.91
N ALA A 256 10.26 -11.30 -4.62
CA ALA A 256 11.46 -11.87 -4.06
C ALA A 256 11.11 -12.96 -3.06
N ASP A 257 11.50 -14.19 -3.37
CA ASP A 257 11.35 -15.33 -2.49
C ASP A 257 12.72 -15.69 -1.91
N PRO A 258 12.82 -16.12 -0.64
CA PRO A 258 14.07 -16.65 -0.10
C PRO A 258 14.58 -17.79 -0.98
N ALA A 259 15.84 -17.73 -1.41
CA ALA A 259 16.46 -18.85 -2.12
C ALA A 259 16.41 -20.11 -1.24
N ALA A 260 16.19 -21.27 -1.88
CA ALA A 260 16.26 -22.55 -1.20
C ALA A 260 17.67 -22.72 -0.59
N PRO A 261 17.77 -23.30 0.63
CA PRO A 261 19.05 -23.56 1.26
C PRO A 261 19.93 -24.53 0.46
#